data_AF-A0AAN6TPS2-F1
#
_entry.id   AF-A0AAN6TPS2-F1
#
_cell.length_a   1.000
_cell.length_b   1.000
_cell.length_c   1.000
_cell.angle_alpha   90.00
_cell.angle_beta   90.00
_cell.angle_gamma   90.00
#
_symmetry.space_group_name_H-M   'P 1'
#
loop_
_entity.id
_entity.type
_entity.pdbx_description
1 polymer ?
#
loop_
_entity_poly.entity_id
_entity_poly.type
_entity_poly.pdbx_seq_one_letter_code
_entity_poly.pdbx_strand_id
1 'polypeptide(L)'
;MVFDVIVVGAGIWGAASVDACKNAGRSVLWVYDDDDVERPTAASVDLARIVRAEYSDPAYRMLAKGCLEAFKTEPRYSMYFHQSGW
;
A
#
# COMPACT_ATOMS: atom_id res chain seq x y z
N MET A 1 10.02 0.98 25.98
CA MET A 1 8.87 0.41 25.25
C MET A 1 9.40 -0.74 24.39
N VAL A 2 8.71 -1.87 24.31
CA VAL A 2 9.12 -3.03 23.50
C VAL A 2 8.14 -3.15 22.33
N PHE A 3 8.65 -3.39 21.12
CA PHE A 3 7.86 -3.56 19.91
C PHE A 3 8.15 -4.93 19.28
N ASP A 4 7.13 -5.58 18.71
CA ASP A 4 7.25 -6.88 18.04
C ASP A 4 7.87 -6.76 16.64
N VAL A 5 7.69 -5.60 16.00
CA VAL A 5 8.14 -5.31 14.64
C VAL A 5 8.68 -3.88 14.56
N ILE A 6 9.72 -3.70 13.75
CA ILE A 6 10.16 -2.38 13.29
C ILE A 6 9.93 -2.32 11.78
N VAL A 7 9.23 -1.29 11.32
CA VAL A 7 9.03 -0.99 9.90
C VAL A 7 9.80 0.29 9.59
N VAL A 8 10.75 0.21 8.65
CA VAL A 8 11.55 1.35 8.19
C VAL A 8 11.05 1.81 6.82
N GLY A 9 10.70 3.09 6.72
CA GLY A 9 10.13 3.73 5.54
C GLY A 9 8.62 3.91 5.65
N ALA A 10 8.12 5.10 5.29
CA ALA A 10 6.70 5.46 5.38
C ALA A 10 5.98 5.67 4.04
N GLY A 11 6.49 5.04 2.98
CA GLY A 11 5.76 4.88 1.70
C GLY A 11 4.66 3.82 1.78
N ILE A 12 4.03 3.52 0.64
CA ILE A 12 2.85 2.63 0.58
C ILE A 12 3.08 1.23 1.21
N TRP A 13 4.24 0.61 0.98
CA TRP A 13 4.55 -0.71 1.55
C TRP A 13 4.80 -0.65 3.05
N GLY A 14 5.42 0.42 3.54
CA GLY A 14 5.61 0.64 4.98
C GLY A 14 4.27 0.83 5.68
N ALA A 15 3.41 1.68 5.12
CA ALA A 15 2.05 1.90 5.63
C ALA A 15 1.22 0.60 5.63
N ALA A 16 1.23 -0.15 4.53
CA ALA A 16 0.53 -1.44 4.43
C ALA A 16 1.06 -2.46 5.45
N SER A 17 2.37 -2.49 5.68
CA SER A 17 2.99 -3.39 6.67
C SER A 17 2.59 -3.03 8.11
N VAL A 18 2.51 -1.74 8.43
CA VAL A 18 2.04 -1.26 9.73
C VAL A 18 0.58 -1.62 9.96
N ASP A 19 -0.30 -1.39 8.97
CA ASP A 19 -1.71 -1.79 9.02
C ASP A 19 -1.84 -3.31 9.23
N ALA A 20 -1.05 -4.12 8.51
CA ALA A 20 -1.05 -5.57 8.67
C ALA A 20 -0.58 -6.01 10.06
N CYS A 21 0.47 -5.40 10.62
CA CYS A 21 0.95 -5.70 11.98
C CYS A 21 -0.12 -5.37 13.03
N LYS A 22 -0.77 -4.21 12.91
CA LYS A 22 -1.84 -3.78 13.82
C LYS A 22 -3.04 -4.74 13.74
N ASN A 23 -3.46 -5.13 12.54
CA ASN A 23 -4.56 -6.08 12.34
C ASN A 23 -4.23 -7.47 12.91
N ALA A 24 -2.96 -7.85 12.96
CA ALA A 24 -2.48 -9.07 13.61
C ALA A 24 -2.30 -8.94 15.13
N GLY A 25 -2.65 -7.80 15.73
CA GLY A 25 -2.50 -7.55 17.17
C GLY A 25 -1.06 -7.36 17.63
N ARG A 26 -0.13 -7.05 16.72
CA ARG A 26 1.29 -6.86 17.02
C ARG A 26 1.63 -5.40 17.26
N SER A 27 2.48 -5.14 18.24
CA SER A 27 3.09 -3.83 18.47
C SER A 27 4.14 -3.55 17.38
N VAL A 28 4.08 -2.36 16.78
CA VAL A 28 4.96 -1.98 15.67
C VAL A 28 5.52 -0.58 15.88
N LEU A 29 6.84 -0.45 15.73
CA LEU A 29 7.52 0.83 15.62
C LEU A 29 7.64 1.20 14.15
N TRP A 30 7.05 2.33 13.75
CA TRP A 30 7.18 2.86 12.40
C TRP A 30 8.25 3.94 12.37
N VAL A 31 9.32 3.72 11.62
CA VAL A 31 10.46 4.62 11.45
C VAL A 31 10.42 5.20 10.05
N TYR A 32 10.65 6.51 9.92
CA TYR A 32 10.70 7.22 8.65
C TYR A 32 11.79 8.29 8.68
N ASP A 33 12.31 8.60 7.49
CA ASP A 33 13.57 9.32 7.28
C ASP A 33 13.41 10.87 7.31
N ASP A 34 12.17 11.36 7.22
CA ASP A 34 11.87 12.79 7.13
C ASP A 34 10.82 13.23 8.16
N ASP A 35 11.03 14.40 8.76
CA ASP A 35 10.06 15.12 9.59
C ASP A 35 8.93 15.76 8.74
N ASP A 36 9.01 15.64 7.42
CA ASP A 36 8.09 16.29 6.49
C ASP A 36 6.77 15.52 6.35
N VAL A 37 5.68 16.19 6.73
CA VAL A 37 4.31 15.68 6.78
C VAL A 37 3.84 15.16 5.42
N GLU A 38 4.41 15.69 4.33
CA GLU A 38 4.02 15.36 2.96
C GLU A 38 4.80 14.16 2.37
N ARG A 39 5.87 13.70 3.06
CA ARG A 39 6.70 12.55 2.66
C ARG A 39 7.15 12.58 1.19
N PRO A 40 7.75 13.69 0.71
CA PRO A 40 7.89 14.01 -0.71
C PRO A 40 8.76 13.05 -1.52
N THR A 41 9.56 12.19 -0.87
CA THR A 41 10.48 11.26 -1.52
C THR A 41 9.89 9.88 -1.78
N ALA A 42 8.75 9.54 -1.15
CA ALA A 42 8.16 8.23 -1.33
C ALA A 42 7.67 8.07 -2.76
N ALA A 43 8.09 7.01 -3.43
CA ALA A 43 7.60 6.70 -4.76
C ALA A 43 6.08 6.52 -4.81
N SER A 44 5.33 6.48 -3.71
CA SER A 44 3.87 6.44 -3.70
C SER A 44 3.20 7.82 -3.61
N VAL A 45 3.96 8.89 -3.36
CA VAL A 45 3.45 10.26 -3.37
C VAL A 45 3.37 10.71 -4.82
N ASP A 46 2.16 10.67 -5.35
CA ASP A 46 1.86 10.96 -6.76
C ASP A 46 0.39 11.35 -6.88
N LEU A 47 0.05 12.02 -7.98
CA LEU A 47 -1.33 12.39 -8.30
C LEU A 47 -2.15 11.19 -8.77
N ALA A 48 -1.55 10.27 -9.51
CA ALA A 48 -2.24 9.11 -10.05
C ALA A 48 -1.28 7.95 -10.32
N ARG A 49 -1.82 6.72 -10.32
CA ARG A 49 -1.08 5.50 -10.67
C ARG A 49 -1.89 4.57 -11.56
N ILE A 50 -1.17 3.88 -12.44
CA ILE A 50 -1.76 2.86 -13.31
C ILE A 50 -2.02 1.60 -12.47
N VAL A 51 -3.27 1.12 -12.53
CA VAL A 51 -3.68 -0.17 -11.97
C VAL A 51 -3.98 -1.09 -13.15
N ARG A 52 -3.35 -2.27 -13.20
CA ARG A 52 -3.54 -3.26 -14.26
C ARG A 52 -3.22 -4.67 -13.77
N ALA A 53 -3.76 -5.71 -14.41
CA ALA A 53 -3.58 -7.10 -13.97
C ALA A 53 -2.67 -7.93 -14.89
N GLU A 54 -2.23 -7.39 -16.03
CA GLU A 54 -1.60 -8.14 -17.11
C GLU A 54 -0.09 -8.20 -16.91
N TYR A 55 0.30 -9.09 -16.01
CA TYR A 55 1.67 -9.51 -15.79
C TYR A 55 1.92 -10.86 -16.49
N SER A 56 3.13 -11.05 -17.03
CA SER A 56 3.57 -12.31 -17.63
C SER A 56 3.68 -13.41 -16.58
N ASP A 57 4.16 -13.05 -15.40
CA ASP A 57 4.28 -13.94 -14.25
C ASP A 57 2.88 -14.28 -13.66
N PRO A 58 2.53 -15.58 -13.51
CA PRO A 58 1.24 -15.99 -12.95
C PRO A 58 0.98 -15.54 -11.51
N ALA A 59 2.00 -15.49 -10.66
CA ALA A 59 1.86 -15.07 -9.27
C ALA A 59 1.50 -13.58 -9.18
N TYR A 60 2.19 -12.73 -9.96
CA TYR A 60 1.88 -11.31 -10.04
C TYR A 60 0.51 -11.06 -10.66
N ARG A 61 0.14 -11.83 -11.69
CA ARG A 61 -1.20 -11.74 -12.30
C ARG A 61 -2.30 -12.06 -11.30
N MET A 62 -2.13 -13.12 -10.50
CA MET A 62 -3.10 -13.51 -9.48
C MET A 62 -3.22 -12.44 -8.39
N LEU A 63 -2.08 -11.91 -7.92
CA LEU A 63 -2.05 -10.82 -6.94
C LEU A 63 -2.78 -9.58 -7.49
N ALA A 64 -2.44 -9.16 -8.70
CA ALA A 64 -3.00 -7.96 -9.32
C ALA A 64 -4.50 -8.07 -9.60
N LYS A 65 -5.00 -9.25 -9.95
CA LYS A 65 -6.45 -9.51 -10.05
C LYS A 65 -7.16 -9.32 -8.71
N GLY A 66 -6.59 -9.86 -7.63
CA GLY A 66 -7.14 -9.67 -6.28
C GLY A 66 -7.17 -8.19 -5.88
N CYS A 67 -6.09 -7.46 -6.16
CA CYS A 67 -6.03 -6.02 -5.92
C CYS A 67 -7.06 -5.25 -6.74
N LEU A 68 -7.22 -5.57 -8.03
CA LEU A 68 -8.17 -4.88 -8.92
C LEU A 68 -9.62 -5.05 -8.42
N GLU A 69 -9.99 -6.24 -7.97
CA GLU A 69 -11.32 -6.45 -7.38
C GLU A 69 -11.48 -5.63 -6.10
N ALA A 70 -10.48 -5.60 -5.22
CA ALA A 70 -10.52 -4.74 -4.02
C ALA A 70 -10.64 -3.25 -4.36
N PHE A 71 -9.96 -2.75 -5.40
CA PHE A 71 -10.12 -1.37 -5.88
C PHE A 71 -11.54 -1.05 -6.35
N LYS A 72 -12.28 -2.03 -6.84
CA LYS A 72 -13.68 -1.86 -7.28
C LYS A 72 -14.67 -1.96 -6.11
N THR A 73 -14.44 -2.88 -5.17
CA THR A 73 -15.45 -3.27 -4.19
C THR A 73 -15.25 -2.66 -2.81
N GLU A 74 -14.01 -2.40 -2.40
CA GLU A 74 -13.71 -1.93 -1.04
C GLU A 74 -13.90 -0.41 -0.94
N PRO A 75 -14.73 0.10 -0.02
CA PRO A 75 -14.98 1.55 0.13
C PRO A 75 -13.71 2.38 0.34
N ARG A 76 -12.69 1.82 0.99
CA ARG A 76 -11.40 2.48 1.22
C ARG A 76 -10.64 2.79 -0.07
N TYR A 77 -10.85 2.00 -1.12
CA TYR A 77 -10.09 2.09 -2.37
C TYR A 77 -10.93 2.61 -3.53
N SER A 78 -12.22 2.28 -3.57
CA SER A 78 -13.10 2.60 -4.69
C SER A 78 -13.30 4.10 -4.90
N MET A 79 -13.23 4.91 -3.85
CA MET A 79 -13.31 6.38 -3.97
C MET A 79 -12.11 7.02 -4.69
N TYR A 80 -10.98 6.31 -4.81
CA TYR A 80 -9.75 6.77 -5.46
C TYR A 80 -9.47 6.03 -6.79
N PHE A 81 -10.29 5.03 -7.13
CA PHE A 81 -10.12 4.23 -8.33
C PHE A 81 -10.95 4.79 -9.48
N HIS A 82 -10.30 5.06 -10.61
CA HIS A 82 -10.94 5.55 -11.82
C HIS A 82 -10.72 4.55 -12.95
N GLN A 83 -11.77 3.84 -13.35
CA GLN A 83 -11.72 2.91 -14.49
C GLN A 83 -11.84 3.70 -15.81
N SER A 84 -10.71 4.20 -16.30
CA SER A 84 -10.61 5.01 -17.53
C SER A 84 -10.02 4.27 -18.73
N GLY A 85 -9.75 2.97 -18.61
CA GLY A 85 -9.05 2.18 -19.62
C GLY A 85 -8.94 0.70 -19.29
N TRP A 86 -7.97 0.04 -19.92
CA TRP A 86 -7.81 -1.40 -20.07
C TRP A 86 -7.69 -2.18 -18.76
#